data_AF-A0A1C6A3Q7-F1
#
_entry.id   AF-A0A1C6A3Q7-F1
#
_cell.length_a   1.000
_cell.length_b   1.000
_cell.length_c   1.000
_cell.angle_alpha   90.00
_cell.angle_beta   90.00
_cell.angle_gamma   90.00
#
_symmetry.space_group_name_H-M   'P 1'
#
loop_
_entity.id
_entity.type
_entity.pdbx_description
1 polymer ?
#
loop_
_entity_poly.entity_id
_entity_poly.type
_entity_poly.pdbx_seq_one_letter_code
_entity_poly.pdbx_strand_id
1 'polypeptide(L)'
;MTYQDKTAAFKVTVKETEKPVVTLESITVSGPNKTEYKIGDKLDLTGLVVIAHYSDGSYQEVTDYEVSGFDSAAAGEKTVTVTYQGETVSFKITVKEDIASSEQPGESGKPDDNQSSSQPDDTQSGSGSQDDQNIQTGDSMAPYVGTAIVLILLSGLGIAIALIIRRRRLG
;
A
#
# COMPACT_ATOMS: atom_id res chain seq x y z
N MET A 1 42.15 23.67 75.22
CA MET A 1 41.63 24.13 73.91
C MET A 1 40.55 23.15 73.48
N THR A 2 39.29 23.56 73.45
CA THR A 2 38.15 22.72 73.02
C THR A 2 37.71 23.17 71.63
N TYR A 3 37.90 22.31 70.63
CA TYR A 3 37.37 22.54 69.29
C TYR A 3 35.86 22.25 69.32
N GLN A 4 35.04 23.24 68.94
CA GLN A 4 33.63 23.01 68.69
C GLN A 4 33.49 22.30 67.35
N ASP A 5 32.95 21.09 67.35
CA ASP A 5 32.56 20.37 66.14
C ASP A 5 31.44 21.14 65.43
N LYS A 6 31.77 21.86 64.37
CA LYS A 6 30.79 22.47 63.46
C LYS A 6 30.62 21.57 62.24
N THR A 7 29.56 20.78 62.24
CA THR A 7 29.16 19.99 61.07
C THR A 7 28.33 20.86 60.14
N ALA A 8 28.87 21.14 58.94
CA ALA A 8 28.11 21.76 57.86
C ALA A 8 27.45 20.67 57.01
N ALA A 9 26.12 20.70 56.92
CA ALA A 9 25.38 19.79 56.04
C ALA A 9 25.23 20.42 54.65
N PHE A 10 25.79 19.77 53.63
CA PHE A 10 25.57 20.12 52.23
C PHE A 10 24.40 19.30 51.70
N LYS A 11 23.32 19.96 51.25
CA LYS A 11 22.26 19.29 50.50
C LYS A 11 22.74 19.08 49.07
N VAL A 12 23.08 17.84 48.73
CA VAL A 12 23.29 17.42 47.35
C VAL A 12 21.93 17.12 46.74
N THR A 13 21.49 17.97 45.81
CA THR A 13 20.29 17.69 45.00
C THR A 13 20.75 16.97 43.74
N VAL A 14 20.50 15.67 43.66
CA VAL A 14 20.67 14.90 42.42
C VAL A 14 19.53 15.28 41.50
N LYS A 15 19.83 16.00 40.41
CA LYS A 15 18.87 16.19 39.31
C LYS A 15 18.84 14.90 38.50
N GLU A 16 17.74 14.17 38.57
CA GLU A 16 17.48 13.04 37.68
C GLU A 16 17.21 13.58 36.28
N THR A 17 18.11 13.28 35.35
CA THR A 17 17.95 13.64 33.94
C THR A 17 16.98 12.65 33.32
N GLU A 18 15.76 13.09 33.03
CA GLU A 18 14.79 12.28 32.28
C GLU A 18 15.38 11.96 30.90
N LYS A 19 15.60 10.68 30.62
CA LYS A 19 16.05 10.23 29.30
C LYS A 19 14.96 10.59 28.27
N PRO A 20 15.32 11.14 27.10
CA PRO A 20 14.33 11.41 26.07
C PRO A 20 13.61 10.11 25.68
N VAL A 21 12.28 10.16 25.60
CA VAL A 21 11.46 9.04 25.14
C VAL A 21 11.63 8.94 23.63
N VAL A 22 12.09 7.79 23.14
CA VAL A 22 12.21 7.50 21.71
C VAL A 22 10.86 6.97 21.21
N THR A 23 10.33 7.61 20.17
CA THR A 23 9.04 7.24 19.55
C THR A 23 9.24 6.83 18.10
N LEU A 24 8.39 5.93 17.60
CA LEU A 24 8.33 5.61 16.18
C LEU A 24 7.79 6.82 15.41
N GLU A 25 8.41 7.16 14.29
CA GLU A 25 7.97 8.26 13.42
C GLU A 25 7.40 7.78 12.09
N SER A 26 7.98 6.73 11.49
CA SER A 26 7.51 6.18 10.22
C SER A 26 8.06 4.79 9.95
N ILE A 27 7.54 4.16 8.89
CA ILE A 27 8.15 2.98 8.28
C ILE A 27 8.43 3.20 6.80
N THR A 28 9.44 2.52 6.29
CA THR A 28 9.71 2.39 4.84
C THR A 28 9.70 0.93 4.45
N VAL A 29 9.16 0.64 3.27
CA VAL A 29 9.02 -0.72 2.74
C VAL A 29 9.76 -0.84 1.41
N SER A 30 10.49 -1.94 1.23
CA SER A 30 11.14 -2.32 -0.03
C SER A 30 10.81 -3.77 -0.37
N GLY A 31 10.65 -4.11 -1.65
CA GLY A 31 10.12 -5.41 -2.09
C GLY A 31 8.60 -5.49 -1.99
N PRO A 32 7.97 -6.69 -2.05
CA PRO A 32 8.55 -8.03 -2.21
C PRO A 32 9.06 -8.30 -3.64
N ASN A 33 9.79 -9.40 -3.84
CA ASN A 33 10.29 -9.79 -5.17
C ASN A 33 9.16 -10.16 -6.13
N LYS A 34 8.03 -10.67 -5.62
CA LYS A 34 6.87 -11.09 -6.40
C LYS A 34 5.72 -10.09 -6.26
N THR A 35 5.45 -9.37 -7.33
CA THR A 35 4.32 -8.41 -7.43
C THR A 35 3.28 -8.82 -8.48
N GLU A 36 3.50 -9.92 -9.19
CA GLU A 36 2.53 -10.51 -10.11
C GLU A 36 2.11 -11.90 -9.62
N TYR A 37 0.80 -12.14 -9.61
CA TYR A 37 0.16 -13.34 -9.08
C TYR A 37 -0.84 -13.89 -10.09
N LYS A 38 -1.16 -15.18 -9.99
CA LYS A 38 -2.33 -15.77 -10.66
C LYS A 38 -3.52 -15.86 -9.71
N ILE A 39 -4.72 -16.03 -10.25
CA ILE A 39 -5.90 -16.31 -9.45
C ILE A 39 -5.65 -17.57 -8.59
N GLY A 40 -5.92 -17.46 -7.29
CA GLY A 40 -5.72 -18.51 -6.30
C GLY A 40 -4.29 -18.65 -5.76
N ASP A 41 -3.33 -17.85 -6.22
CA ASP A 41 -1.98 -17.86 -5.65
C ASP A 41 -1.98 -17.43 -4.17
N LYS A 42 -0.98 -17.93 -3.44
CA LYS A 42 -0.70 -17.50 -2.06
C LYS A 42 0.27 -16.31 -2.06
N LEU A 43 0.10 -15.43 -1.08
CA LEU A 43 1.00 -14.29 -0.85
C LEU A 43 2.43 -14.78 -0.61
N ASP A 44 3.38 -14.16 -1.30
CA ASP A 44 4.81 -14.39 -1.11
C ASP A 44 5.51 -13.06 -0.76
N LEU A 45 6.00 -12.97 0.47
CA LEU A 45 6.69 -11.80 1.01
C LEU A 45 8.21 -11.91 0.89
N THR A 46 8.73 -12.89 0.14
CA THR A 46 10.17 -13.06 -0.05
C THR A 46 10.78 -11.78 -0.63
N GLY A 47 11.81 -11.26 0.05
CA GLY A 47 12.46 -10.00 -0.31
C GLY A 47 11.77 -8.74 0.20
N LEU A 48 10.67 -8.85 0.95
CA LEU A 48 10.08 -7.72 1.67
C LEU A 48 10.99 -7.32 2.84
N VAL A 49 11.39 -6.05 2.88
CA VAL A 49 12.15 -5.45 3.97
C VAL A 49 11.37 -4.26 4.51
N VAL A 50 11.19 -4.21 5.82
CA VAL A 50 10.50 -3.12 6.52
C VAL A 50 11.46 -2.47 7.49
N ILE A 51 11.66 -1.16 7.35
CA ILE A 51 12.55 -0.37 8.22
C ILE A 51 11.71 0.63 9.00
N ALA A 52 11.80 0.57 10.33
CA ALA A 52 11.21 1.54 11.24
C ALA A 52 12.20 2.68 11.50
N HIS A 53 11.71 3.93 11.47
CA HIS A 53 12.47 5.15 11.75
C HIS A 53 11.97 5.79 13.03
N TYR A 54 12.90 6.14 13.93
CA TYR A 54 12.60 6.68 15.26
C TYR A 54 12.99 8.14 15.40
N SER A 55 12.41 8.79 16.41
CA SER A 55 12.58 10.22 16.69
C SER A 55 13.99 10.64 17.12
N ASP A 56 14.85 9.68 17.47
CA ASP A 56 16.26 9.92 17.75
C ASP A 56 17.15 9.79 16.49
N GLY A 57 16.54 9.57 15.33
CA GLY A 57 17.21 9.35 14.05
C GLY A 57 17.75 7.93 13.85
N SER A 58 17.53 7.02 14.82
CA SER A 58 17.87 5.62 14.64
C SER A 58 16.85 4.93 13.72
N TYR A 59 17.28 3.82 13.13
CA TYR A 59 16.43 2.97 12.32
C TYR A 59 16.74 1.49 12.56
N GLN A 60 15.72 0.64 12.41
CA GLN A 60 15.87 -0.80 12.55
C GLN A 60 15.03 -1.54 11.52
N GLU A 61 15.56 -2.66 11.03
CA GLU A 61 14.74 -3.62 10.29
C GLU A 61 13.80 -4.35 11.27
N VAL A 62 12.53 -4.46 10.90
CA VAL A 62 11.48 -5.09 11.71
C VAL A 62 10.84 -6.25 10.95
N THR A 63 10.39 -7.25 11.71
CA THR A 63 9.79 -8.48 11.16
C THR A 63 8.42 -8.79 11.73
N ASP A 64 8.04 -8.12 12.82
CA ASP A 64 6.76 -8.21 13.54
C ASP A 64 5.73 -7.21 12.99
N TYR A 65 5.60 -7.15 11.68
CA TYR A 65 4.61 -6.33 10.97
C TYR A 65 3.39 -7.16 10.53
N GLU A 66 2.28 -6.48 10.29
CA GLU A 66 1.05 -7.06 9.76
C GLU A 66 0.92 -6.73 8.27
N VAL A 67 0.34 -7.66 7.50
CA VAL A 67 0.05 -7.45 6.07
C VAL A 67 -1.42 -7.74 5.79
N SER A 68 -2.09 -6.81 5.08
CA SER A 68 -3.50 -6.90 4.71
C SER A 68 -3.74 -6.47 3.26
N GLY A 69 -4.94 -6.71 2.73
CA GLY A 69 -5.35 -6.25 1.39
C GLY A 69 -4.94 -7.16 0.23
N PHE A 70 -4.19 -8.23 0.50
CA PHE A 70 -3.94 -9.26 -0.52
C PHE A 70 -5.20 -10.07 -0.80
N ASP A 71 -5.63 -10.07 -2.06
CA ASP A 71 -6.75 -10.87 -2.56
C ASP A 71 -6.40 -11.39 -3.96
N SER A 72 -6.27 -12.71 -4.08
CA SER A 72 -6.02 -13.42 -5.35
C SER A 72 -7.26 -14.11 -5.91
N ALA A 73 -8.47 -13.85 -5.38
CA ALA A 73 -9.69 -14.51 -5.87
C ALA A 73 -10.14 -14.00 -7.25
N ALA A 74 -9.71 -12.81 -7.65
CA ALA A 74 -10.04 -12.20 -8.93
C ALA A 74 -8.86 -11.43 -9.52
N ALA A 75 -8.76 -11.41 -10.85
CA ALA A 75 -7.77 -10.63 -11.56
C ALA A 75 -7.92 -9.11 -11.34
N GLY A 76 -6.83 -8.39 -11.57
CA GLY A 76 -6.76 -6.93 -11.46
C GLY A 76 -5.63 -6.44 -10.54
N GLU A 77 -5.51 -5.12 -10.46
CA GLU A 77 -4.60 -4.46 -9.52
C GLU A 77 -5.17 -4.57 -8.09
N LYS A 78 -4.31 -4.94 -7.14
CA LYS A 78 -4.65 -5.02 -5.71
C LYS A 78 -3.68 -4.17 -4.92
N THR A 79 -4.16 -3.60 -3.83
CA THR A 79 -3.33 -2.84 -2.88
C THR A 79 -3.08 -3.68 -1.64
N VAL A 80 -1.81 -3.89 -1.34
CA VAL A 80 -1.35 -4.58 -0.14
C VAL A 80 -0.81 -3.55 0.83
N THR A 81 -1.23 -3.62 2.08
CA THR A 81 -0.84 -2.69 3.15
C THR A 81 -0.01 -3.42 4.20
N VAL A 82 1.14 -2.83 4.54
CA VAL A 82 2.01 -3.24 5.63
C VAL A 82 1.79 -2.30 6.80
N THR A 83 1.58 -2.84 8.00
CA THR A 83 1.36 -2.07 9.23
C THR A 83 2.37 -2.46 10.29
N TYR A 84 2.97 -1.47 10.94
CA TYR A 84 3.84 -1.68 12.09
C TYR A 84 3.57 -0.63 13.16
N GLN A 85 3.14 -1.06 14.34
CA GLN A 85 2.90 -0.17 15.50
C GLN A 85 2.01 1.05 15.20
N GLY A 86 1.09 0.93 14.24
CA GLY A 86 0.16 1.99 13.81
C GLY A 86 0.59 2.75 12.55
N GLU A 87 1.86 2.64 12.14
CA GLU A 87 2.35 3.21 10.88
C GLU A 87 2.07 2.27 9.72
N THR A 88 1.70 2.83 8.56
CA THR A 88 1.28 2.04 7.40
C THR A 88 1.94 2.48 6.11
N VAL A 89 2.37 1.52 5.29
CA VAL A 89 2.83 1.73 3.91
C VAL A 89 2.17 0.71 3.00
N SER A 90 1.74 1.13 1.81
CA SER A 90 1.07 0.25 0.85
C SER A 90 1.83 0.16 -0.46
N PHE A 91 1.72 -0.99 -1.12
CA PHE A 91 2.24 -1.24 -2.46
C PHE A 91 1.19 -1.96 -3.31
N LYS A 92 1.36 -1.90 -4.64
CA LYS A 92 0.44 -2.50 -5.60
C LYS A 92 0.98 -3.83 -6.11
N ILE A 93 0.09 -4.79 -6.31
CA ILE A 93 0.34 -6.05 -6.99
C ILE A 93 -0.69 -6.26 -8.12
N THR A 94 -0.39 -7.15 -9.04
CA THR A 94 -1.28 -7.50 -10.15
C THR A 94 -1.63 -8.97 -10.10
N VAL A 95 -2.92 -9.29 -10.09
CA VAL A 95 -3.43 -10.66 -10.26
C VAL A 95 -3.85 -10.84 -11.71
N LYS A 96 -3.30 -11.85 -12.38
CA LYS A 96 -3.58 -12.21 -13.77
C LYS A 96 -4.54 -13.40 -13.82
N GLU A 97 -5.41 -13.41 -14.82
CA GLU A 97 -6.22 -14.59 -15.15
C GLU A 97 -5.32 -15.74 -15.65
N ASP A 98 -5.75 -16.98 -15.39
CA ASP A 98 -5.14 -18.14 -16.03
C ASP A 98 -5.90 -18.45 -17.33
N ILE A 99 -5.41 -17.90 -18.43
CA ILE A 99 -5.99 -18.10 -19.78
C ILE A 99 -5.76 -19.51 -20.35
N ALA A 100 -5.21 -20.45 -19.56
CA ALA A 100 -4.91 -21.82 -20.02
C ALA A 100 -6.13 -22.76 -20.08
N SER A 101 -7.34 -22.32 -19.69
CA SER A 101 -8.52 -23.20 -19.56
C SER A 101 -9.77 -22.73 -20.32
N SER A 102 -9.62 -21.98 -21.42
CA SER A 102 -10.75 -21.62 -22.31
C SER A 102 -10.65 -22.15 -23.74
N GLU A 103 -9.63 -22.94 -24.09
CA GLU A 103 -9.67 -23.73 -25.33
C GLU A 103 -10.44 -25.04 -25.10
N GLN A 104 -11.77 -24.98 -25.25
CA GLN A 104 -12.51 -26.16 -25.70
C GLN A 104 -12.79 -26.02 -27.21
N PRO A 105 -12.43 -27.03 -28.03
CA PRO A 105 -12.50 -26.98 -29.49
C PRO A 105 -13.91 -27.27 -29.99
N GLY A 106 -14.38 -26.49 -30.98
CA GLY A 106 -15.57 -26.87 -31.72
C GLY A 106 -16.28 -25.76 -32.49
N GLU A 107 -15.68 -25.28 -33.58
CA GLU A 107 -16.48 -24.88 -34.74
C GLU A 107 -15.87 -25.48 -36.01
N SER A 108 -16.01 -26.80 -36.12
CA SER A 108 -15.90 -27.50 -37.41
C SER A 108 -17.26 -27.44 -38.08
N GLY A 109 -17.40 -26.51 -39.03
CA GLY A 109 -18.58 -26.38 -39.88
C GLY A 109 -18.33 -25.44 -41.05
N LYS A 110 -17.48 -25.83 -42.01
CA LYS A 110 -17.53 -25.29 -43.39
C LYS A 110 -18.26 -26.31 -44.26
N PRO A 111 -19.16 -25.91 -45.17
CA PRO A 111 -18.77 -25.34 -46.48
C PRO A 111 -19.48 -24.01 -46.77
N ASP A 112 -18.76 -22.98 -47.22
CA ASP A 112 -18.70 -22.52 -48.62
C ASP A 112 -20.06 -22.36 -49.32
N ASP A 113 -20.39 -21.11 -49.66
CA ASP A 113 -21.05 -20.65 -50.88
C ASP A 113 -21.74 -19.29 -50.64
N ASN A 114 -21.03 -18.17 -50.86
CA ASN A 114 -21.65 -17.08 -51.62
C ASN A 114 -20.59 -16.15 -52.22
N GLN A 115 -20.35 -16.42 -53.50
CA GLN A 115 -19.63 -15.62 -54.45
C GLN A 115 -20.46 -14.36 -54.79
N SER A 116 -20.03 -13.16 -54.34
CA SER A 116 -20.40 -11.93 -55.05
C SER A 116 -19.41 -10.80 -54.77
N SER A 117 -18.45 -10.69 -55.67
CA SER A 117 -17.69 -9.49 -55.96
C SER A 117 -18.60 -8.32 -56.31
N SER A 118 -18.28 -7.12 -55.82
CA SER A 118 -18.20 -5.84 -56.58
C SER A 118 -18.19 -4.65 -55.61
N GLN A 119 -17.02 -4.05 -55.43
CA GLN A 119 -16.89 -2.60 -55.26
C GLN A 119 -16.88 -1.99 -56.69
N PRO A 120 -17.37 -0.75 -56.91
CA PRO A 120 -16.66 0.43 -56.40
C PRO A 120 -17.55 1.57 -55.87
N ASP A 121 -16.83 2.56 -55.35
CA ASP A 121 -17.18 3.89 -54.84
C ASP A 121 -18.46 4.54 -55.36
N ASP A 122 -19.16 5.22 -54.45
CA ASP A 122 -19.47 6.64 -54.59
C ASP A 122 -20.07 7.21 -53.29
N THR A 123 -19.96 8.54 -53.16
CA THR A 123 -20.67 9.46 -52.24
C THR A 123 -20.06 9.71 -50.86
N GLN A 124 -20.17 10.90 -50.27
CA GLN A 124 -20.36 12.29 -50.69
C GLN A 124 -20.18 13.11 -49.41
N SER A 125 -19.55 14.28 -49.51
CA SER A 125 -19.39 15.26 -48.44
C SER A 125 -20.71 15.62 -47.71
N GLY A 126 -20.61 15.84 -46.41
CA GLY A 126 -21.62 16.51 -45.56
C GLY A 126 -21.27 16.37 -44.07
N SER A 127 -20.42 17.25 -43.53
CA SER A 127 -20.82 18.43 -42.75
C SER A 127 -21.37 18.12 -41.35
N GLY A 128 -20.55 18.40 -40.32
CA GLY A 128 -21.00 18.56 -38.94
C GLY A 128 -19.83 18.65 -37.96
N SER A 129 -19.52 19.89 -37.54
CA SER A 129 -19.15 20.36 -36.17
C SER A 129 -18.31 19.44 -35.26
N GLN A 130 -17.36 19.89 -34.45
CA GLN A 130 -16.96 21.19 -33.94
C GLN A 130 -15.62 20.98 -33.21
N ASP A 131 -14.97 22.09 -32.93
CA ASP A 131 -13.68 22.27 -32.26
C ASP A 131 -13.47 21.37 -31.03
N ASP A 132 -12.31 20.71 -30.94
CA ASP A 132 -11.69 20.41 -29.66
C ASP A 132 -10.17 20.61 -29.73
N GLN A 133 -9.77 21.74 -29.17
CA GLN A 133 -8.40 22.09 -28.82
C GLN A 133 -7.94 21.15 -27.71
N ASN A 134 -7.24 20.06 -28.03
CA ASN A 134 -6.52 19.31 -27.00
C ASN A 134 -5.22 20.05 -26.65
N ILE A 135 -5.33 20.85 -25.60
CA ILE A 135 -4.29 21.64 -24.96
C ILE A 135 -3.18 20.76 -24.39
N GLN A 136 -1.97 21.27 -24.56
CA GLN A 136 -0.71 20.77 -24.05
C GLN A 136 -0.61 20.89 -22.51
N THR A 137 -0.25 19.80 -21.84
CA THR A 137 0.44 19.83 -20.53
C THR A 137 1.23 18.51 -20.47
N GLY A 138 2.55 18.45 -20.61
CA GLY A 138 3.49 19.43 -20.11
C GLY A 138 3.52 19.38 -18.59
N ASP A 139 3.65 18.19 -17.99
CA ASP A 139 4.33 18.13 -16.71
C ASP A 139 5.11 16.84 -16.51
N SER A 140 6.28 17.05 -15.95
CA SER A 140 7.31 16.06 -15.69
C SER A 140 6.78 15.04 -14.69
N MET A 141 6.98 13.74 -14.95
CA MET A 141 6.75 12.70 -13.95
C MET A 141 7.80 12.84 -12.85
N ALA A 142 7.58 13.77 -11.91
CA ALA A 142 8.23 13.74 -10.63
C ALA A 142 7.79 12.46 -9.90
N PRO A 143 8.69 11.74 -9.22
CA PRO A 143 8.27 10.63 -8.37
C PRO A 143 7.36 11.22 -7.31
N TYR A 144 6.12 10.75 -7.25
CA TYR A 144 5.17 11.17 -6.22
C TYR A 144 5.72 10.78 -4.85
N VAL A 145 6.39 11.74 -4.21
CA VAL A 145 6.71 11.73 -2.80
C VAL A 145 5.44 12.16 -2.08
N GLY A 146 4.83 11.23 -1.34
CA GLY A 146 3.92 11.48 -0.22
C GLY A 146 2.77 12.46 -0.48
N THR A 147 1.63 11.96 -0.94
CA THR A 147 0.35 12.45 -0.40
C THR A 147 -0.52 11.25 -0.07
N ALA A 148 -0.82 11.11 1.22
CA ALA A 148 -1.75 10.12 1.74
C ALA A 148 -3.16 10.44 1.22
N ILE A 149 -3.62 9.71 0.21
CA ILE A 149 -5.03 9.67 -0.14
C ILE A 149 -5.62 8.45 0.57
N VAL A 150 -6.21 8.69 1.73
CA VAL A 150 -7.02 7.70 2.44
C VAL A 150 -8.33 7.52 1.67
N LEU A 151 -8.36 6.57 0.74
CA LEU A 151 -9.60 6.08 0.14
C LEU A 151 -10.08 4.88 0.96
N ILE A 152 -11.01 5.12 1.87
CA ILE A 152 -11.79 4.05 2.51
C ILE A 152 -12.77 3.52 1.45
N LEU A 153 -12.36 2.51 0.69
CA LEU A 153 -13.28 1.68 -0.06
C LEU A 153 -13.66 0.49 0.83
N LEU A 154 -14.73 0.69 1.59
CA LEU A 154 -15.45 -0.40 2.26
C LEU A 154 -16.08 -1.31 1.20
N SER A 155 -15.39 -2.38 0.83
CA SER A 155 -16.00 -3.52 0.15
C SER A 155 -15.40 -4.81 0.66
N GLY A 156 -16.15 -5.52 1.52
CA GLY A 156 -15.89 -6.92 1.85
C GLY A 156 -15.71 -7.25 3.34
N LEU A 157 -16.78 -7.10 4.13
CA LEU A 157 -17.12 -7.91 5.31
C LEU A 157 -16.03 -8.18 6.37
N GLY A 158 -16.03 -7.37 7.45
CA GLY A 158 -15.32 -7.71 8.69
C GLY A 158 -15.13 -6.56 9.66
N ILE A 159 -16.20 -5.81 9.99
CA ILE A 159 -16.13 -4.82 11.08
C ILE A 159 -15.99 -5.58 12.40
N ALA A 160 -14.78 -5.70 12.92
CA ALA A 160 -14.52 -6.06 14.31
C ALA A 160 -14.14 -4.78 15.08
N ILE A 161 -15.15 -4.04 15.52
CA ILE A 161 -14.96 -3.00 16.54
C ILE A 161 -14.66 -3.72 17.87
N ALA A 162 -13.38 -3.88 18.20
CA ALA A 162 -12.98 -4.31 19.54
C ALA A 162 -12.89 -3.09 20.48
N LEU A 163 -14.04 -2.54 20.87
CA LEU A 163 -14.14 -1.64 22.02
C LEU A 163 -14.12 -2.50 23.30
N ILE A 164 -12.94 -2.75 23.86
CA ILE A 164 -12.84 -3.22 25.25
C ILE A 164 -12.18 -2.13 26.09
N ILE A 165 -13.07 -1.35 26.69
CA ILE A 165 -12.86 -0.40 27.77
C ILE A 165 -12.19 -1.13 28.94
N ARG A 166 -10.87 -0.98 29.12
CA ARG A 166 -10.23 -1.34 30.39
C ARG A 166 -10.42 -0.20 31.38
N ARG A 167 -11.58 -0.20 32.05
CA ARG A 167 -11.90 0.69 33.18
C ARG A 167 -10.84 0.51 34.28
N ARG A 168 -9.91 1.46 34.42
CA ARG A 168 -9.05 1.58 35.60
C ARG A 168 -9.77 2.39 36.68
N ARG A 169 -9.97 1.72 37.83
CA ARG A 169 -9.84 2.21 39.23
C ARG A 169 -11.00 3.03 39.83
N LEU A 170 -11.50 2.57 40.99
CA LEU A 170 -11.53 3.28 42.29
C LEU A 170 -12.38 2.50 43.32
N GLY A 171 -11.82 2.31 44.52
CA GLY A 171 -12.39 1.55 45.64
C GLY A 171 -11.31 0.74 46.33
#